data_AF-A0A9P7R218-F1
#
_entry.id   AF-A0A9P7R218-F1
#
_cell.length_a   1.000
_cell.length_b   1.000
_cell.length_c   1.000
_cell.angle_alpha   90.00
_cell.angle_beta   90.00
_cell.angle_gamma   90.00
#
_symmetry.space_group_name_H-M   'P 1'
#
loop_
_entity.id
_entity.type
_entity.pdbx_description
1 polymer ?
#
loop_
_entity_poly.entity_id
_entity_poly.type
_entity_poly.pdbx_seq_one_letter_code
_entity_poly.pdbx_strand_id
1 'polypeptide(L)'
;MDFEAVSYARKTSCASKSLIMRASTSNGSAKVILISSQVASLLFTLRDPAEMRTLWIYEVCVDQVNSSEKSTHIKPLRQVFESPVRVIFWLGFSAEDERSDPALTVLKRNAMHREYNDQGEYLGG
;
A
#
# COMPACT_ATOMS: atom_id res chain seq x y z
N MET A 1 8.64 -14.78 2.30
CA MET A 1 8.57 -13.63 3.22
C MET A 1 7.16 -13.11 3.11
N ASP A 2 6.50 -12.97 4.25
CA ASP A 2 5.12 -12.50 4.30
C ASP A 2 5.11 -10.98 4.14
N PHE A 3 4.22 -10.46 3.30
CA PHE A 3 4.08 -9.03 3.06
C PHE A 3 2.62 -8.66 2.82
N GLU A 4 2.30 -7.40 3.05
CA GLU A 4 1.00 -6.82 2.77
C GLU A 4 1.10 -5.95 1.51
N ALA A 5 0.19 -6.16 0.56
CA ALA A 5 0.16 -5.36 -0.67
C ALA A 5 -0.68 -4.10 -0.47
N VAL A 6 -0.18 -2.96 -0.94
CA VAL A 6 -0.89 -1.68 -0.84
C VAL A 6 -1.42 -1.25 -2.20
N SER A 7 -2.73 -1.02 -2.28
CA SER A 7 -3.42 -0.47 -3.45
C SER A 7 -3.97 0.93 -3.15
N TYR A 8 -3.67 1.89 -4.01
CA TYR A 8 -4.10 3.27 -3.88
C TYR A 8 -4.19 3.95 -5.25
N ALA A 9 -5.11 4.91 -5.39
CA ALA A 9 -5.21 5.71 -6.61
C ALA A 9 -4.13 6.79 -6.61
N ARG A 10 -3.20 6.75 -7.58
CA ARG A 10 -2.11 7.73 -7.68
C ARG A 10 -2.64 9.13 -8.00
N LYS A 11 -2.23 10.13 -7.21
CA LYS A 11 -2.46 11.55 -7.53
C LYS A 11 -1.43 12.07 -8.54
N THR A 12 -1.87 12.88 -9.49
CA THR A 12 -1.03 13.42 -10.59
C THR A 12 -0.13 14.57 -10.16
N SER A 13 -0.55 15.36 -9.17
CA SER A 13 0.24 16.45 -8.59
C SER A 13 0.38 16.23 -7.10
N CYS A 14 1.58 15.90 -6.64
CA CYS A 14 1.84 15.64 -5.24
C CYS A 14 3.27 16.06 -4.90
N ALA A 15 3.44 16.80 -3.80
CA ALA A 15 4.77 17.14 -3.31
C ALA A 15 5.54 15.86 -2.93
N SER A 16 6.85 15.86 -3.16
CA SER A 16 7.73 14.77 -2.74
C SER A 16 8.14 14.94 -1.26
N LYS A 17 8.31 13.82 -0.58
CA LYS A 17 8.80 13.68 0.80
C LYS A 17 9.98 12.69 0.79
N SER A 18 10.90 12.85 1.72
CA SER A 18 12.02 11.92 1.88
C SER A 18 11.64 10.74 2.76
N LEU A 19 12.00 9.53 2.33
CA LEU A 19 11.93 8.30 3.12
C LEU A 19 13.34 7.78 3.34
N ILE A 20 13.71 7.54 4.60
CA ILE A 20 15.00 6.98 4.97
C ILE A 20 14.88 5.46 4.99
N MET A 21 15.68 4.80 4.17
CA MET A 21 15.81 3.34 4.11
C MET A 21 17.11 2.92 4.77
N ARG A 22 17.04 1.95 5.67
CA ARG A 22 18.22 1.26 6.20
C ARG A 22 18.26 -0.15 5.62
N ALA A 23 19.41 -0.55 5.11
CA ALA A 23 19.61 -1.93 4.70
C ALA A 23 19.60 -2.83 5.95
N SER A 24 19.08 -4.05 5.82
CA SER A 24 19.15 -5.05 6.90
C SER A 24 20.56 -5.64 7.08
N THR A 25 21.50 -5.34 6.18
CA THR A 25 22.90 -5.76 6.32
C THR A 25 23.66 -4.79 7.21
N SER A 26 24.54 -5.32 8.07
CA SER A 26 25.17 -4.59 9.18
C SER A 26 26.03 -3.38 8.79
N ASN A 27 26.37 -3.20 7.50
CA ASN A 27 27.28 -2.15 7.03
C ASN A 27 26.66 -1.21 5.98
N GLY A 28 25.33 -1.22 5.81
CA GLY A 28 24.67 -0.38 4.81
C GLY A 28 24.43 1.06 5.30
N SER A 29 25.01 2.03 4.61
CA SER A 29 24.67 3.46 4.78
C SER A 29 23.17 3.67 4.54
N ALA A 30 22.54 4.51 5.36
CA ALA A 30 21.14 4.88 5.16
C ALA A 30 20.98 5.55 3.78
N LYS A 31 20.03 5.06 2.98
CA LYS A 31 19.67 5.62 1.68
C LYS A 31 18.42 6.48 1.85
N VAL A 32 18.37 7.62 1.18
CA VAL A 32 17.16 8.44 1.10
C VAL A 32 16.53 8.24 -0.26
N ILE A 33 15.22 7.93 -0.28
CA ILE A 33 14.42 7.94 -1.50
C ILE A 33 13.35 9.03 -1.43
N LEU A 34 12.90 9.49 -2.59
CA LEU A 34 11.79 10.43 -2.69
C LEU A 34 10.50 9.65 -2.94
N ILE A 35 9.47 9.96 -2.14
CA ILE A 35 8.13 9.40 -2.25
C ILE A 35 7.11 10.52 -2.33
N SER A 36 5.94 10.26 -2.88
CA SER A 36 4.82 11.19 -2.88
C SER A 36 4.33 11.44 -1.45
N SER A 37 3.85 12.66 -1.18
CA SER A 37 3.19 12.97 0.08
C SER A 37 1.95 12.09 0.36
N GLN A 38 1.35 11.53 -0.69
CA GLN A 38 0.30 10.52 -0.60
C GLN A 38 0.83 9.24 0.08
N VAL A 39 1.93 8.69 -0.41
CA VAL A 39 2.58 7.52 0.20
C VAL A 39 3.14 7.84 1.57
N ALA A 40 3.67 9.04 1.79
CA ALA A 40 4.14 9.46 3.12
C ALA A 40 2.98 9.45 4.14
N SER A 41 1.81 9.96 3.76
CA SER A 41 0.61 9.95 4.61
C SER A 41 0.10 8.54 4.88
N LEU A 42 0.11 7.68 3.85
CA LEU A 42 -0.24 6.27 3.97
C LEU A 42 0.69 5.55 4.94
N LEU A 43 2.01 5.69 4.77
CA LEU A 43 3.02 5.08 5.65
C LEU A 43 2.86 5.56 7.09
N PHE A 44 2.58 6.85 7.30
CA PHE A 44 2.32 7.39 8.63
C PHE A 44 1.07 6.78 9.27
N THR A 45 0.00 6.58 8.49
CA THR A 45 -1.26 5.99 8.96
C THR A 45 -1.13 4.50 9.28
N LEU A 46 -0.34 3.75 8.49
CA LEU A 46 -0.14 2.31 8.70
C LEU A 46 0.92 1.99 9.76
N ARG A 47 1.65 3.00 10.23
CA ARG A 47 2.73 2.81 11.20
C ARG A 47 2.14 2.40 12.55
N ASP A 48 2.48 1.20 12.96
CA ASP A 48 2.19 0.68 14.29
C ASP A 48 3.48 0.76 15.15
N PRO A 49 3.43 1.31 16.37
CA PRO A 49 4.59 1.36 17.27
C PRO A 49 4.92 0.00 17.92
N ALA A 50 3.96 -0.91 18.00
CA ALA A 50 4.10 -2.24 18.60
C ALA A 50 4.50 -3.30 17.56
N GLU A 51 3.99 -3.20 16.34
CA GLU A 51 4.16 -4.24 15.31
C GLU A 51 4.98 -3.78 14.10
N MET A 52 6.01 -4.57 13.74
CA MET A 52 6.76 -4.35 12.52
C MET A 52 6.01 -4.93 11.33
N ARG A 53 5.77 -4.12 10.29
CA ARG A 53 5.02 -4.51 9.09
C ARG A 53 5.90 -4.53 7.86
N THR A 54 5.74 -5.56 7.03
CA THR A 54 6.38 -5.65 5.72
C THR A 54 5.36 -5.27 4.65
N LEU A 55 5.55 -4.11 4.05
CA LEU A 55 4.63 -3.55 3.05
C LEU A 55 5.25 -3.57 1.66
N TRP A 56 4.46 -3.97 0.67
CA TRP A 56 4.77 -3.75 -0.73
C TRP A 56 4.00 -2.54 -1.24
N ILE A 57 4.71 -1.48 -1.62
CA ILE A 57 4.15 -0.23 -2.16
C ILE A 57 4.83 0.02 -3.49
N TYR A 58 4.06 0.10 -4.57
CA TYR A 58 4.59 0.26 -5.94
C TYR A 58 5.64 1.37 -6.02
N GLU A 59 5.34 2.55 -5.47
CA GLU A 59 6.23 3.72 -5.54
C GLU A 59 7.55 3.56 -4.77
N VAL A 60 7.60 2.65 -3.80
CA VAL A 60 8.80 2.36 -2.99
C VAL A 60 9.57 1.16 -3.55
N CYS A 61 8.85 0.12 -3.96
CA CYS A 61 9.43 -1.18 -4.34
C CYS A 61 9.80 -1.28 -5.82
N VAL A 62 9.28 -0.38 -6.67
CA VAL A 62 9.55 -0.38 -8.11
C VAL A 62 10.50 0.76 -8.46
N ASP A 63 11.59 0.42 -9.15
CA ASP A 63 12.51 1.41 -9.69
C ASP A 63 11.82 2.21 -10.80
N GLN A 64 11.52 3.49 -10.53
CA GLN A 64 10.83 4.36 -11.47
C GLN A 64 11.77 5.00 -12.51
N VAL A 65 13.09 4.84 -12.37
CA VAL A 65 14.09 5.55 -13.19
C VAL A 65 14.42 4.77 -14.46
N ASN A 66 14.34 3.43 -14.43
CA ASN A 66 14.72 2.58 -15.55
C ASN A 66 13.48 2.12 -16.36
N SER A 67 12.87 3.05 -17.10
CA SER A 67 11.58 2.84 -17.77
C SER A 67 11.67 2.36 -19.24
N SER A 68 12.76 1.70 -19.66
CA SER A 68 12.95 1.38 -21.09
C SER A 68 12.05 0.27 -21.65
N GLU A 69 11.22 -0.40 -20.84
CA GLU A 69 10.18 -1.31 -21.35
C GLU A 69 8.86 -1.17 -20.57
N LYS A 70 7.99 -0.24 -21.01
CA LYS A 70 6.65 -0.03 -20.44
C LYS A 70 5.68 -1.21 -20.59
N SER A 71 6.02 -2.24 -21.38
CA SER A 71 5.19 -3.44 -21.60
C SER A 71 5.47 -4.59 -20.63
N THR A 72 6.61 -4.58 -19.92
CA THR A 72 7.04 -5.70 -19.06
C THR A 72 6.61 -5.53 -17.59
N HIS A 73 6.22 -4.33 -17.17
CA HIS A 73 5.85 -3.99 -15.78
C HIS A 73 4.45 -4.47 -15.32
N ILE A 74 3.59 -4.99 -16.20
CA ILE A 74 2.27 -5.52 -15.80
C ILE A 74 2.38 -6.93 -15.19
N LYS A 75 3.37 -7.72 -15.62
CA LYS A 75 3.58 -9.09 -15.12
C LYS A 75 3.95 -9.15 -13.62
N PRO A 76 4.85 -8.28 -13.10
CA PRO A 76 5.16 -8.24 -11.67
C PRO A 76 3.96 -7.87 -10.79
N LEU A 77 3.07 -6.99 -11.28
CA LEU A 77 1.94 -6.52 -10.48
C LEU A 77 1.00 -7.68 -10.11
N ARG A 78 0.67 -8.55 -11.06
CA ARG A 78 -0.18 -9.71 -10.82
C ARG A 78 0.40 -10.60 -9.72
N GLN A 79 1.70 -10.91 -9.78
CA GLN A 79 2.37 -11.78 -8.81
C GLN A 79 2.36 -11.20 -7.39
N VAL A 80 2.48 -9.88 -7.25
CA VAL A 80 2.43 -9.21 -5.95
C VAL A 80 1.05 -9.33 -5.29
N PHE A 81 -0.02 -9.34 -6.09
CA PHE A 81 -1.39 -9.47 -5.59
C PHE A 81 -1.91 -10.92 -5.55
N GLU A 82 -1.13 -11.89 -6.04
CA GLU A 82 -1.52 -13.32 -6.02
C GLU A 82 -1.37 -13.96 -4.63
N SER A 83 -0.41 -13.51 -3.82
CA SER A 83 -0.14 -14.11 -2.51
C SER A 83 0.33 -13.13 -1.42
N PRO A 84 -0.30 -11.95 -1.21
CA PRO A 84 -0.04 -11.14 -0.03
C PRO A 84 -0.76 -11.72 1.20
N VAL A 85 -0.27 -11.42 2.40
CA VAL A 85 -0.99 -11.71 3.66
C VAL A 85 -2.36 -11.05 3.66
N ARG A 86 -2.43 -9.81 3.16
CA ARG A 86 -3.66 -9.07 2.88
C ARG A 86 -3.39 -7.93 1.90
N VAL A 87 -4.47 -7.42 1.30
CA VAL A 87 -4.43 -6.23 0.46
C VAL A 87 -5.04 -5.05 1.20
N ILE A 88 -4.27 -3.97 1.34
CA ILE A 88 -4.71 -2.71 1.96
C ILE A 88 -5.16 -1.76 0.84
N PHE A 89 -6.45 -1.47 0.79
CA PHE A 89 -7.01 -0.44 -0.09
C PHE A 89 -7.02 0.91 0.64
N TRP A 90 -6.11 1.80 0.27
CA TRP A 90 -6.02 3.13 0.86
C TRP A 90 -6.66 4.18 -0.06
N LEU A 91 -7.69 4.84 0.45
CA LEU A 91 -8.51 5.81 -0.30
C LEU A 91 -8.21 7.26 0.04
N GLY A 92 -7.27 7.52 0.97
CA GLY A 92 -7.03 8.84 1.53
C GLY A 92 -7.57 8.96 2.95
N PHE A 93 -7.31 10.11 3.58
CA PHE A 93 -8.00 10.49 4.80
C PHE A 93 -9.49 10.66 4.50
N SER A 94 -10.34 10.26 5.45
CA SER A 94 -11.76 10.61 5.37
C SER A 94 -11.84 12.13 5.26
N ALA A 95 -12.45 12.64 4.21
CA ALA A 95 -12.92 14.01 4.24
C ALA A 95 -13.89 14.10 5.43
N GLU A 96 -13.85 15.22 6.14
CA GLU A 96 -14.72 15.49 7.30
C GLU A 96 -16.21 15.55 6.92
N ASP A 97 -16.52 15.43 5.63
CA ASP A 97 -17.86 15.17 5.12
C ASP A 97 -18.19 13.68 5.26
N GLU A 98 -19.11 13.35 6.18
CA GLU A 98 -19.67 12.03 6.49
C GLU A 98 -20.35 11.29 5.32
N ARG A 99 -20.04 11.64 4.06
CA ARG A 99 -20.39 10.83 2.90
C ARG A 99 -19.36 9.72 2.74
N SER A 100 -19.42 8.73 3.64
CA SER A 100 -18.92 7.40 3.30
C SER A 100 -19.56 6.98 1.98
N ASP A 101 -18.77 7.02 0.91
CA ASP A 101 -19.21 6.85 -0.47
C ASP A 101 -20.05 5.56 -0.61
N PRO A 102 -21.25 5.60 -1.24
CA PRO A 102 -21.98 4.38 -1.61
C PRO A 102 -21.10 3.32 -2.29
N ALA A 103 -20.07 3.73 -3.02
CA ALA A 103 -19.06 2.83 -3.60
C ALA A 103 -18.27 2.06 -2.53
N LEU A 104 -17.87 2.71 -1.44
CA LEU A 104 -17.20 2.06 -0.29
C LEU A 104 -18.12 1.04 0.37
N THR A 105 -19.41 1.35 0.48
CA THR A 105 -20.41 0.42 1.03
C THR A 105 -20.58 -0.81 0.14
N VAL A 106 -20.60 -0.63 -1.19
CA VAL A 106 -20.66 -1.73 -2.15
C VAL A 106 -19.40 -2.59 -2.08
N LEU A 107 -18.21 -1.99 -2.01
CA LEU A 107 -16.95 -2.72 -1.88
C LEU A 107 -16.89 -3.52 -0.58
N LYS A 108 -17.28 -2.91 0.55
CA LYS A 108 -17.39 -3.60 1.86
C LYS A 108 -18.37 -4.76 1.77
N ARG A 109 -19.56 -4.54 1.20
CA ARG A 109 -20.59 -5.59 1.06
C ARG A 109 -20.08 -6.78 0.25
N ASN A 110 -19.38 -6.54 -0.85
CA ASN A 110 -18.85 -7.59 -1.72
C ASN A 110 -17.65 -8.32 -1.10
N ALA A 111 -16.78 -7.61 -0.37
CA ALA A 111 -15.68 -8.22 0.39
C ALA A 111 -16.22 -9.14 1.50
N MET A 112 -17.18 -8.65 2.30
CA MET A 112 -17.81 -9.43 3.37
C MET A 112 -18.57 -10.65 2.84
N HIS A 113 -19.17 -10.56 1.66
CA HIS A 113 -19.84 -11.72 1.02
C HIS A 113 -18.85 -12.79 0.54
N ARG A 114 -17.59 -12.42 0.25
CA ARG A 114 -16.52 -13.40 -0.05
C ARG A 114 -15.98 -14.05 1.23
N GLU A 115 -15.75 -13.28 2.29
CA GLU A 115 -15.26 -13.78 3.58
C GLU A 115 -16.30 -14.65 4.32
N TYR A 116 -17.60 -14.38 4.17
CA TYR A 116 -18.65 -15.27 4.70
C TYR A 116 -18.62 -16.66 4.04
N ASN A 117 -18.11 -16.76 2.81
CA ASN A 117 -17.94 -18.03 2.11
C ASN A 117 -16.62 -18.73 2.48
N ASP A 118 -15.62 -17.99 2.95
CA ASP A 118 -14.29 -18.46 3.37
C ASP A 118 -13.98 -17.91 4.79
N GLN A 119 -14.53 -18.57 5.81
CA GLN A 119 -14.29 -18.40 7.27
C GLN A 119 -13.18 -17.38 7.65
N GLY A 120 -13.54 -16.17 8.09
CA GLY A 120 -12.60 -15.19 8.63
C GLY A 120 -13.27 -14.08 9.44
N GLU A 121 -12.86 -13.93 10.70
CA GLU A 121 -13.47 -13.07 11.73
C GLU A 121 -13.08 -11.58 11.57
N TYR A 122 -14.07 -10.69 11.63
CA TYR A 122 -13.90 -9.24 11.51
C TYR A 122 -13.34 -8.63 12.82
N LEU A 123 -12.08 -8.24 12.83
CA LEU A 123 -11.50 -7.40 13.90
C LEU A 123 -11.63 -5.93 13.51
N GLY A 124 -12.75 -5.32 13.92
CA GLY A 124 -13.00 -3.88 13.77
C GLY A 124 -12.41 -3.06 14.92
N GLY A 125 -12.15 -1.78 14.64
CA GLY A 125 -11.68 -0.75 15.57
C GLY A 125 -10.86 0.31 14.88
#